data_AF-A0A354XF93-F1
#
_entry.id   AF-A0A354XF93-F1
#
_cell.length_a   1.000
_cell.length_b   1.000
_cell.length_c   1.000
_cell.angle_alpha   90.00
_cell.angle_beta   90.00
_cell.angle_gamma   90.00
#
_symmetry.space_group_name_H-M   'P 1'
#
loop_
_entity.id
_entity.type
_entity.pdbx_description
1 polymer ?
#
loop_
_entity_poly.entity_id
_entity_poly.type
_entity_poly.pdbx_seq_one_letter_code
_entity_poly.pdbx_strand_id
1 'polypeptide(L)' 'MSLIDERQDFSDIADVFLLHGSMQSPAFLDGRLCGLLALRDVTAEAWLEEVCLSLGVEQPRDPASAERLLGWRRQTLEAL' A
#
# COMPACT_ATOMS: atom_id res chain seq x y z
N MET A 1 4.72 19.15 1.75
CA MET A 1 3.41 18.56 1.41
C MET A 1 3.56 17.07 1.59
N SER A 2 2.58 16.42 2.22
CA SER A 2 2.63 14.97 2.51
C SER A 2 2.33 14.19 1.23
N LEU A 3 3.10 13.13 0.92
CA LEU A 3 2.82 12.30 -0.25
C LEU A 3 1.50 11.53 -0.09
N ILE A 4 1.04 11.30 1.14
CA ILE A 4 -0.24 10.61 1.44
C ILE A 4 -1.44 11.34 0.82
N ASP A 5 -1.38 12.68 0.77
CA ASP A 5 -2.47 13.53 0.26
C ASP A 5 -2.48 13.59 -1.28
N GLU A 6 -1.38 13.18 -1.93
CA GLU A 6 -1.25 13.15 -3.38
C GLU A 6 -1.96 11.93 -3.99
N ARG A 7 -2.42 12.08 -5.23
CA ARG A 7 -2.96 10.95 -6.00
C ARG A 7 -1.80 10.05 -6.41
N GLN A 8 -1.62 8.96 -5.69
CA GLN A 8 -0.77 7.82 -6.04
C GLN A 8 -1.19 7.23 -7.37
N ASP A 9 -0.31 7.31 -8.37
CA ASP A 9 -0.48 6.59 -9.61
C ASP A 9 -0.05 5.13 -9.42
N PHE A 10 -0.63 4.23 -10.22
CA PHE A 10 -0.29 2.80 -10.16
C PHE A 10 1.21 2.55 -10.38
N SER A 11 1.85 3.35 -11.23
CA SER A 11 3.30 3.29 -11.46
C SER A 11 4.12 3.58 -10.22
N ASP A 12 3.71 4.57 -9.40
CA ASP A 12 4.44 4.91 -8.17
C ASP A 12 4.37 3.78 -7.15
N ILE A 13 3.23 3.10 -7.06
CA ILE A 13 3.07 1.93 -6.19
C ILE A 13 3.87 0.73 -6.73
N ALA A 14 3.89 0.52 -8.04
CA ALA A 14 4.73 -0.51 -8.65
C ALA A 14 6.22 -0.28 -8.39
N ASP A 15 6.67 0.98 -8.45
CA ASP A 15 8.05 1.34 -8.11
C ASP A 15 8.38 1.05 -6.65
N VAL A 16 7.43 1.28 -5.71
CA VAL A 16 7.60 0.87 -4.31
C VAL A 16 7.73 -0.65 -4.20
N PHE A 17 6.95 -1.45 -4.94
CA PHE A 17 7.08 -2.91 -4.92
C PHE A 17 8.46 -3.37 -5.42
N LEU A 18 8.92 -2.78 -6.53
CA LEU A 18 10.24 -3.05 -7.10
C LEU A 18 11.38 -2.66 -6.14
N LEU A 19 11.22 -1.55 -5.41
CA LEU A 19 12.19 -1.08 -4.41
C LEU A 19 12.39 -2.09 -3.26
N HIS A 20 11.36 -2.88 -2.95
CA HIS A 20 11.41 -3.97 -1.97
C HIS A 20 11.78 -5.33 -2.61
N GLY A 21 12.16 -5.36 -3.89
CA GLY A 21 12.56 -6.58 -4.60
C GLY A 21 11.39 -7.49 -4.99
N SER A 22 10.15 -7.02 -4.85
CA SER A 22 8.98 -7.78 -5.26
C SER A 22 8.80 -7.73 -6.77
N MET A 23 8.68 -8.90 -7.40
CA MET A 23 8.33 -9.05 -8.81
C MET A 23 6.81 -9.21 -9.02
N GLN A 24 6.02 -9.11 -7.93
CA GLN A 24 4.56 -9.21 -8.01
C GLN A 24 3.96 -7.85 -8.40
N SER A 25 2.95 -7.88 -9.26
CA SER A 25 2.18 -6.68 -9.59
C SER A 25 1.37 -6.23 -8.36
N PRO A 26 1.33 -4.94 -8.02
CA PRO A 26 0.46 -4.42 -6.96
C PRO A 26 -1.00 -4.82 -7.15
N ALA A 27 -1.47 -4.93 -8.39
CA ALA A 27 -2.84 -5.33 -8.72
C ALA A 27 -3.20 -6.74 -8.23
N PHE A 28 -2.22 -7.64 -8.09
CA PHE A 28 -2.46 -8.98 -7.55
C PHE A 28 -2.78 -8.92 -6.05
N LEU A 29 -2.19 -7.96 -5.35
CA LEU A 29 -2.42 -7.75 -3.92
C LEU A 29 -3.65 -6.87 -3.66
N ASP A 30 -3.95 -5.95 -4.58
CA ASP A 30 -5.03 -4.97 -4.51
C ASP A 30 -6.38 -5.60 -4.14
N GLY A 31 -6.83 -6.64 -4.86
CA GLY A 31 -8.11 -7.28 -4.58
C GLY A 31 -8.22 -7.83 -3.15
N ARG A 32 -7.14 -8.38 -2.60
CA ARG A 32 -7.10 -8.89 -1.22
C ARG A 32 -7.15 -7.75 -0.20
N LEU A 33 -6.38 -6.69 -0.45
CA LEU A 33 -6.32 -5.51 0.44
C LEU A 33 -7.62 -4.70 0.42
N CYS A 34 -8.25 -4.57 -0.75
CA CYS A 34 -9.59 -3.99 -0.92
C CYS A 34 -10.62 -4.79 -0.11
N GLY A 35 -10.62 -6.12 -0.24
CA GLY A 35 -11.51 -6.99 0.55
C GLY A 35 -11.27 -6.87 2.05
N LEU A 36 -10.00 -6.77 2.48
CA LEU A 36 -9.64 -6.56 3.87
C LEU A 36 -10.23 -5.25 4.42
N LEU A 37 -10.08 -4.14 3.69
CA LEU A 37 -10.61 -2.83 4.07
C LEU A 37 -12.15 -2.78 4.05
N ALA A 38 -12.79 -3.48 3.10
CA ALA A 38 -14.25 -3.51 2.99
C ALA A 38 -14.93 -4.33 4.09
N LEU A 39 -14.27 -5.38 4.59
CA LEU A 39 -14.87 -6.34 5.52
C LEU A 39 -14.51 -6.09 6.99
N ARG A 40 -13.44 -5.34 7.25
CA ARG A 40 -12.89 -5.15 8.60
C ARG A 40 -12.49 -3.70 8.80
N ASP A 41 -12.73 -3.19 10.00
CA ASP A 41 -12.17 -1.91 10.43
C ASP A 41 -10.67 -2.11 10.75
N VAL A 42 -9.83 -1.88 9.75
CA VAL A 42 -8.37 -2.08 9.83
C VAL A 42 -7.68 -0.73 9.96
N THR A 43 -6.85 -0.56 10.99
CA THR A 43 -6.07 0.65 11.17
C THR A 43 -5.05 0.83 10.04
N ALA A 44 -4.52 2.05 9.88
CA ALA A 44 -3.51 2.34 8.87
C ALA A 44 -2.25 1.49 9.08
N GLU A 45 -1.83 1.32 10.34
CA GLU A 45 -0.65 0.56 10.73
C GLU A 45 -0.81 -0.93 10.44
N ALA A 46 -1.94 -1.53 10.84
CA ALA A 46 -2.21 -2.94 10.61
C ALA A 46 -2.33 -3.25 9.11
N TRP A 47 -2.92 -2.35 8.33
CA TRP A 47 -2.97 -2.50 6.88
C TRP A 47 -1.57 -2.40 6.25
N LEU A 48 -0.75 -1.45 6.70
CA LEU A 48 0.62 -1.30 6.22
C LEU A 48 1.49 -2.52 6.54
N GLU A 49 1.30 -3.11 7.72
CA GLU A 49 1.94 -4.37 8.12
C GLU A 49 1.58 -5.51 7.17
N GLU A 50 0.29 -5.67 6.82
CA GLU A 50 -0.16 -6.67 5.83
C GLU A 50 0.48 -6.49 4.45
N VAL A 51 0.68 -5.24 4.02
CA VAL A 51 1.41 -4.95 2.78
C VAL A 51 2.88 -5.34 2.91
N CYS A 52 3.55 -4.95 4.00
CA CYS A 52 4.96 -5.28 4.24
C CYS A 52 5.19 -6.79 4.29
N LEU A 53 4.32 -7.53 4.99
CA LEU A 53 4.34 -8.99 5.04
C LEU A 53 4.21 -9.61 3.64
N SER A 54 3.37 -9.03 2.78
CA SER A 54 3.19 -9.49 1.40
C SER A 54 4.40 -9.20 0.52
N LEU A 55 5.13 -8.11 0.81
CA LEU A 55 6.39 -7.76 0.19
C LEU A 55 7.58 -8.55 0.77
N GLY A 56 7.38 -9.33 1.83
CA GLY A 56 8.44 -10.08 2.50
C GLY A 56 9.40 -9.19 3.30
N VAL A 57 8.94 -8.02 3.76
CA VAL A 57 9.72 -7.08 4.56
C VAL A 57 9.01 -6.77 5.88
N GLU A 58 9.77 -6.41 6.92
CA GLU A 58 9.20 -6.05 8.22
C GLU A 58 8.64 -4.63 8.24
N GLN A 59 9.20 -3.74 7.42
CA GLN A 59 8.83 -2.33 7.35
C GLN A 59 9.13 -1.76 5.96
N PRO A 60 8.48 -0.64 5.56
CA PRO A 60 8.84 0.07 4.35
C PRO A 60 10.29 0.54 4.41
N ARG A 61 10.96 0.55 3.26
CA ARG A 61 12.38 0.95 3.13
C ARG A 61 12.65 2.36 3.65
N ASP A 62 11.74 3.29 3.40
CA ASP A 62 11.85 4.69 3.76
C ASP A 62 10.47 5.32 4.03
N PRO A 63 10.43 6.50 4.69
CA PRO A 63 9.17 7.19 4.98
C PRO A 63 8.35 7.51 3.72
N ALA A 64 8.99 7.83 2.61
CA ALA A 64 8.27 8.16 1.37
C ALA A 64 7.54 6.94 0.80
N SER A 65 8.13 5.74 0.92
CA SER A 65 7.48 4.48 0.57
C SER A 65 6.28 4.20 1.46
N ALA A 66 6.41 4.44 2.77
CA ALA A 66 5.30 4.32 3.71
C ALA A 66 4.16 5.28 3.36
N GLU A 67 4.48 6.55 3.09
CA GLU A 67 3.49 7.56 2.69
C GLU A 67 2.77 7.18 1.39
N ARG A 68 3.48 6.65 0.38
CA ARG A 68 2.86 6.17 -0.86
C ARG A 68 1.89 5.02 -0.61
N LEU A 69 2.28 4.02 0.17
CA LEU A 69 1.43 2.88 0.52
C LEU A 69 0.18 3.32 1.30
N LEU A 70 0.34 4.23 2.25
CA LEU A 70 -0.78 4.79 3.02
C LEU A 70 -1.70 5.69 2.17
N GLY A 71 -1.13 6.43 1.22
CA GLY A 71 -1.89 7.17 0.21
C GLY A 71 -2.72 6.25 -0.68
N TRP A 72 -2.16 5.10 -1.07
CA TRP A 72 -2.89 4.07 -1.81
C TRP A 72 -4.06 3.51 -0.98
N ARG A 73 -3.84 3.15 0.30
CA ARG A 73 -4.91 2.74 1.22
C ARG A 73 -6.04 3.78 1.29
N ARG A 74 -5.69 5.06 1.43
CA ARG A 74 -6.67 6.16 1.50
C ARG A 74 -7.55 6.19 0.24
N GLN A 75 -6.95 6.12 -0.94
CA GLN A 75 -7.69 6.12 -2.20
C GLN A 75 -8.57 4.88 -2.37
N THR A 76 -8.09 3.71 -1.94
CA THR A 76 -8.89 2.48 -1.95
C THR A 76 -10.13 2.66 -1.07
N LEU A 77 -10.00 3.23 0.13
CA LEU A 77 -11.15 3.53 1.01
C LEU A 77 -12.09 4.57 0.42
N GLU A 78 -11.60 5.58 -0.29
CA GLU A 78 -12.42 6.58 -0.97
C GLU A 78 -13.22 5.99 -2.15
N ALA A 79 -12.76 4.87 -2.72
CA ALA A 79 -13.39 4.20 -3.85
C ALA A 79 -14.35 3.06 -3.46
N LEU A 80 -14.38 2.66 -2.18
CA LEU A 80 -15.28 1.64 -1.60
C LEU A 80 -16.61 2.25 -1.15
#